data_AF-A0A947TD07-F1
#
_entry.id   AF-A0A947TD07-F1
#
_cell.length_a   1.000
_cell.length_b   1.000
_cell.length_c   1.000
_cell.angle_alpha   90.00
_cell.angle_beta   90.00
_cell.angle_gamma   90.00
#
_symmetry.space_group_name_H-M   'P 1'
#
loop_
_entity.id
_entity.type
_entity.pdbx_description
1 polymer ?
#
loop_
_entity_poly.entity_id
_entity_poly.type
_entity_poly.pdbx_seq_one_letter_code
_entity_poly.pdbx_strand_id
1 'polypeptide(L)'
;DGQVVRVSLDAVSPFMVLEPAPAAYNPAWLMPALLASLALVLLAAIAWPVRALVRRRFGATFVLDGKALTAWRVSRGFAWLTLLAFAGWIALVLSFSSDLGSVGGPLDWLINLLRVLTPVATFGLLIASIWHLWLSWTQRRAWTMRIAAILLVLAAAVLVWVTLGYNLYGFSMVY
;
A
#
# COMPACT_ATOMS: atom_id res chain seq x y z
N ASP A 1 9.91 22.22 -30.64
CA ASP A 1 9.21 22.79 -29.46
C ASP A 1 10.18 22.91 -28.32
N GLY A 2 10.61 24.13 -27.96
CA GLY A 2 11.73 24.43 -27.05
C GLY A 2 11.53 24.04 -25.58
N GLN A 3 11.14 22.79 -25.32
CA GLN A 3 11.02 22.24 -23.99
C GLN A 3 12.37 21.74 -23.47
N VAL A 4 12.67 22.07 -22.22
CA VAL A 4 13.89 21.61 -21.54
C VAL A 4 13.70 20.13 -21.20
N VAL A 5 14.34 19.26 -21.97
CA VAL A 5 14.27 17.80 -21.77
C VAL A 5 15.46 17.24 -21.01
N ARG A 6 16.52 18.04 -20.80
CA ARG A 6 17.76 17.65 -20.13
C ARG A 6 18.34 18.82 -19.37
N VAL A 7 18.63 18.61 -18.09
CA VAL A 7 19.29 19.59 -17.23
C VAL A 7 20.54 18.94 -16.64
N SER A 8 21.65 19.67 -16.63
CA SER A 8 22.86 19.29 -15.89
C SER A 8 23.22 20.43 -14.93
N LEU A 9 23.93 20.08 -13.87
CA LEU A 9 24.40 21.01 -12.85
C LEU A 9 25.92 20.91 -12.84
N ASP A 10 26.63 22.03 -12.83
CA ASP A 10 28.10 22.05 -12.85
C ASP A 10 28.72 21.36 -11.62
N ALA A 11 27.96 21.29 -10.52
CA ALA A 11 28.31 20.57 -9.29
C ALA A 11 28.14 19.04 -9.39
N VAL A 12 27.55 18.54 -10.47
CA VAL A 12 27.22 17.13 -10.70
C VAL A 12 28.03 16.65 -11.90
N SER A 13 28.49 15.40 -11.86
CA SER A 13 29.31 14.82 -12.93
C SER A 13 28.71 15.04 -14.33
N PRO A 14 29.50 15.39 -15.37
CA PRO A 14 28.97 15.71 -16.71
C PRO A 14 28.25 14.58 -17.43
N PHE A 15 28.38 13.33 -16.96
CA PHE A 15 27.60 12.19 -17.47
C PHE A 15 26.27 11.98 -16.75
N MET A 16 25.98 12.74 -15.69
CA MET A 16 24.70 12.71 -14.99
C MET A 16 23.79 13.81 -15.54
N VAL A 17 22.98 13.41 -16.52
CA VAL A 17 21.96 14.28 -17.11
C VAL A 17 20.62 13.99 -16.48
N LEU A 18 19.97 15.01 -15.92
CA LEU A 18 18.64 14.91 -15.34
C LEU A 18 17.61 14.99 -16.47
N GLU A 19 16.82 13.95 -16.61
CA GLU A 19 15.69 13.88 -17.54
C GLU A 19 14.37 13.99 -16.75
N PRO A 20 13.30 14.53 -17.36
CA PRO A 20 11.98 14.52 -16.76
C PRO A 20 11.59 13.11 -16.31
N ALA A 21 11.15 12.99 -15.05
CA ALA A 21 10.69 11.71 -14.53
C ALA A 21 9.54 11.16 -15.40
N PRO A 22 9.58 9.88 -15.83
CA PRO A 22 8.47 9.28 -16.54
C PRO A 22 7.18 9.45 -15.74
N ALA A 23 6.07 9.74 -16.43
CA ALA A 23 4.79 10.00 -15.79
C ALA A 23 4.41 8.90 -14.78
N ALA A 24 4.71 7.63 -15.08
CA ALA A 24 4.50 6.48 -14.19
C ALA A 24 5.14 6.56 -12.80
N TYR A 25 6.25 7.28 -12.66
CA TYR A 25 7.08 7.34 -11.44
C TYR A 25 7.22 8.76 -10.90
N ASN A 26 6.49 9.71 -11.45
CA ASN A 26 6.57 11.10 -11.04
C ASN A 26 6.02 11.27 -9.61
N PRO A 27 6.87 11.67 -8.64
CA PRO A 27 6.47 11.79 -7.25
C PRO A 27 5.39 12.85 -7.02
N ALA A 28 5.26 13.84 -7.92
CA ALA A 28 4.29 14.93 -7.79
C ALA A 28 2.83 14.44 -7.68
N TRP A 29 2.49 13.34 -8.35
CA TRP A 29 1.17 12.70 -8.22
C TRP A 29 1.24 11.38 -7.45
N LEU A 30 2.35 10.65 -7.54
CA LEU A 30 2.43 9.31 -6.94
C LEU A 30 2.52 9.37 -5.41
N MET A 31 3.23 10.35 -4.84
CA MET A 31 3.28 10.54 -3.38
C MET A 31 1.91 10.86 -2.77
N PRO A 32 1.14 11.85 -3.26
CA PRO A 32 -0.19 12.10 -2.70
C PRO A 32 -1.14 10.91 -2.94
N ALA A 33 -1.04 10.21 -4.07
CA ALA A 33 -1.83 9.00 -4.31
C ALA A 33 -1.48 7.88 -3.32
N LEU A 34 -0.19 7.69 -3.01
CA LEU A 34 0.27 6.72 -2.02
C LEU A 34 -0.25 7.06 -0.62
N LEU A 35 -0.12 8.32 -0.19
CA LEU A 35 -0.63 8.78 1.12
C LEU A 35 -2.15 8.61 1.23
N ALA A 36 -2.90 8.99 0.20
CA ALA A 36 -4.34 8.79 0.15
C ALA A 36 -4.71 7.30 0.20
N SER A 37 -3.96 6.44 -0.49
CA SER A 37 -4.17 4.99 -0.49
C SER A 37 -3.93 4.39 0.90
N LEU A 38 -2.83 4.78 1.56
CA LEU A 38 -2.53 4.34 2.93
C LEU A 38 -3.60 4.83 3.92
N ALA A 39 -4.08 6.07 3.79
CA ALA A 39 -5.17 6.59 4.62
C ALA A 39 -6.47 5.80 4.43
N LEU A 40 -6.86 5.49 3.19
CA LEU A 40 -8.04 4.67 2.90
C LEU A 40 -7.90 3.24 3.45
N VAL A 41 -6.72 2.64 3.32
CA VAL A 41 -6.43 1.30 3.87
C VAL A 41 -6.46 1.33 5.40
N LEU A 42 -5.93 2.38 6.03
CA LEU A 42 -6.01 2.59 7.48
C LEU A 42 -7.45 2.71 7.97
N LEU A 43 -8.27 3.52 7.30
CA LEU A 43 -9.71 3.62 7.60
C LEU A 43 -10.40 2.26 7.47
N ALA A 44 -10.07 1.49 6.42
CA ALA A 44 -10.61 0.15 6.22
C ALA A 44 -10.16 -0.84 7.31
N ALA A 45 -8.90 -0.77 7.74
CA ALA A 45 -8.30 -1.61 8.77
C ALA A 45 -8.91 -1.33 10.16
N ILE A 46 -9.05 -0.05 10.52
CA ILE A 46 -9.65 0.40 11.79
C ILE A 46 -11.16 0.17 11.84
N ALA A 47 -11.85 0.13 10.69
CA ALA A 47 -13.27 -0.19 10.64
C ALA A 47 -13.59 -1.58 11.27
N TRP A 48 -12.61 -2.50 11.32
CA TRP A 48 -12.77 -3.79 11.98
C TRP A 48 -12.82 -3.72 13.52
N PRO A 49 -11.78 -3.21 14.23
CA PRO A 49 -11.81 -3.08 15.69
C PRO A 49 -12.93 -2.14 16.15
N VAL A 50 -13.20 -1.04 15.42
CA VAL A 50 -14.30 -0.12 15.75
C VAL A 50 -15.64 -0.85 15.74
N ARG A 51 -15.93 -1.64 14.71
CA ARG A 51 -17.18 -2.42 14.65
C ARG A 51 -17.23 -3.52 15.71
N ALA A 52 -16.10 -4.16 16.02
CA ALA A 52 -16.05 -5.15 17.09
C ALA A 52 -16.36 -4.52 18.45
N LEU A 53 -15.84 -3.32 18.73
CA LEU A 53 -16.10 -2.56 19.95
C LEU A 53 -17.56 -2.11 20.03
N VAL A 54 -18.10 -1.56 18.94
CA VAL A 54 -19.52 -1.15 18.85
C VAL A 54 -20.44 -2.36 19.08
N ARG A 55 -20.13 -3.52 18.50
CA ARG A 55 -20.89 -4.75 18.74
C ARG A 55 -20.86 -5.17 20.21
N ARG A 56 -19.69 -5.11 20.85
CA ARG A 56 -19.53 -5.48 22.27
C ARG A 56 -20.30 -4.53 23.19
N ARG A 57 -20.35 -3.23 22.89
CA ARG A 57 -20.95 -2.21 23.76
C ARG A 57 -22.43 -1.94 23.51
N PHE A 58 -22.88 -2.04 22.25
CA PHE A 58 -24.25 -1.66 21.84
C PHE A 58 -25.07 -2.83 21.28
N GLY A 59 -24.53 -4.05 21.25
CA GLY A 59 -25.28 -5.24 20.81
C GLY A 59 -25.68 -5.24 19.33
N ALA A 60 -25.08 -4.36 18.50
CA ALA A 60 -25.47 -4.18 17.11
C ALA A 60 -25.34 -5.48 16.30
N THR A 61 -26.40 -5.87 15.60
CA THR A 61 -26.43 -7.06 14.74
C THR A 61 -25.57 -6.86 13.49
N PHE A 62 -24.75 -7.86 13.16
CA PHE A 62 -23.89 -7.79 11.98
C PHE A 62 -24.66 -8.33 10.77
N VAL A 63 -25.06 -7.44 9.86
CA VAL A 63 -25.88 -7.77 8.68
C VAL A 63 -25.14 -8.67 7.67
N LEU A 64 -23.81 -8.77 7.75
CA LEU A 64 -23.03 -9.62 6.84
C LEU A 64 -22.95 -11.05 7.37
N ASP A 65 -23.41 -12.00 6.55
CA ASP A 65 -23.34 -13.43 6.86
C ASP A 65 -22.58 -14.22 5.77
N GLY A 66 -22.14 -15.44 6.12
CA GLY A 66 -21.50 -16.39 5.21
C GLY A 66 -20.30 -15.84 4.45
N LYS A 67 -20.27 -16.05 3.13
CA LYS A 67 -19.14 -15.66 2.25
C LYS A 67 -18.85 -14.15 2.26
N ALA A 68 -19.88 -13.33 2.49
CA ALA A 68 -19.76 -11.88 2.59
C ALA A 68 -19.00 -11.42 3.84
N LEU A 69 -19.20 -12.11 4.96
CA LEU A 69 -18.45 -11.87 6.19
C LEU A 69 -16.98 -12.26 6.01
N THR A 70 -16.71 -13.41 5.39
CA THR A 70 -15.34 -13.88 5.15
C THR A 70 -14.58 -12.92 4.24
N ALA A 71 -15.15 -12.53 3.10
CA ALA A 71 -14.52 -11.57 2.19
C ALA A 71 -14.22 -10.24 2.88
N TRP A 72 -15.14 -9.78 3.73
CA TRP A 72 -14.93 -8.57 4.52
C TRP A 72 -13.78 -8.73 5.50
N ARG A 73 -13.69 -9.83 6.25
CA ARG A 73 -12.61 -10.07 7.23
C ARG A 73 -11.25 -10.22 6.55
N VAL A 74 -11.18 -11.01 5.48
CA VAL A 74 -9.94 -11.24 4.73
C VAL A 74 -9.38 -9.92 4.20
N SER A 75 -10.24 -9.06 3.63
CA SER A 75 -9.77 -7.76 3.14
C SER A 75 -9.23 -6.85 4.25
N ARG A 76 -9.75 -6.94 5.49
CA ARG A 76 -9.24 -6.17 6.63
C ARG A 76 -7.97 -6.77 7.22
N GLY A 77 -7.84 -8.10 7.20
CA GLY A 77 -6.60 -8.79 7.54
C GLY A 77 -5.45 -8.34 6.64
N PHE A 78 -5.67 -8.36 5.32
CA PHE A 78 -4.68 -7.85 4.37
C PHE A 78 -4.48 -6.34 4.47
N ALA A 79 -5.49 -5.55 4.83
CA ALA A 79 -5.30 -4.13 5.08
C ALA A 79 -4.31 -3.88 6.24
N TRP A 80 -4.45 -4.59 7.35
CA TRP A 80 -3.48 -4.55 8.46
C TRP A 80 -2.09 -5.03 8.04
N LEU A 81 -2.03 -6.13 7.30
CA LEU A 81 -0.77 -6.70 6.82
C LEU A 81 -0.03 -5.73 5.90
N THR A 82 -0.74 -5.02 5.01
CA THR A 82 -0.16 -3.97 4.16
C THR A 82 0.34 -2.79 4.98
N LEU A 83 -0.43 -2.32 5.98
CA LEU A 83 0.02 -1.24 6.86
C LEU A 83 1.28 -1.63 7.65
N LEU A 84 1.34 -2.87 8.15
CA LEU A 84 2.52 -3.39 8.84
C LEU A 84 3.74 -3.46 7.92
N ALA A 85 3.55 -3.90 6.66
CA ALA A 85 4.64 -3.94 5.69
C ALA A 85 5.18 -2.53 5.40
N PHE A 86 4.31 -1.54 5.16
CA PHE A 86 4.73 -0.15 4.94
C PHE A 86 5.35 0.48 6.18
N ALA A 87 4.80 0.22 7.37
CA ALA A 87 5.40 0.66 8.63
C ALA A 87 6.79 0.05 8.84
N GLY A 88 6.99 -1.22 8.46
CA GLY A 88 8.30 -1.86 8.51
C GLY A 88 9.32 -1.20 7.58
N TRP A 89 8.92 -0.82 6.35
CA TRP A 89 9.79 -0.05 5.46
C TRP A 89 10.15 1.33 6.03
N ILE A 90 9.18 2.04 6.63
CA ILE A 90 9.44 3.33 7.30
C ILE A 90 10.43 3.13 8.48
N ALA A 91 10.20 2.13 9.33
CA ALA A 91 11.08 1.82 10.45
C ALA A 91 12.50 1.48 10.00
N LEU A 92 12.64 0.75 8.89
CA LEU A 92 13.93 0.45 8.28
C LEU A 92 14.67 1.72 7.84
N VAL A 93 13.99 2.62 7.11
CA VAL A 93 14.54 3.91 6.67
C VAL A 93 14.97 4.79 7.84
N LEU A 94 14.15 4.85 8.89
CA LEU A 94 14.46 5.62 10.10
C LEU A 94 15.68 5.04 10.83
N SER A 95 15.79 3.70 10.91
CA SER A 95 16.91 3.02 11.57
C SER A 95 18.24 3.32 10.88
N PHE A 96 18.27 3.31 9.54
CA PHE A 96 19.46 3.71 8.77
C PHE A 96 19.83 5.19 8.94
N SER A 97 18.83 6.03 9.16
CA SER A 97 19.04 7.47 9.33
C SER A 97 19.61 7.81 10.72
N SER A 98 19.37 6.97 11.73
CA SER A 98 19.86 7.18 13.10
C SER A 98 21.24 6.62 13.37
N ASP A 99 21.64 5.52 12.72
CA ASP A 99 22.95 4.89 12.93
C ASP A 99 23.43 4.17 11.65
N LEU A 100 24.40 4.78 10.97
CA LEU A 100 25.01 4.22 9.76
C LEU A 100 25.79 2.91 10.04
N GLY A 101 26.14 2.63 11.30
CA GLY A 101 26.77 1.38 11.72
C GLY A 101 25.83 0.17 11.76
N SER A 102 24.51 0.38 11.65
CA SER A 102 23.50 -0.67 11.49
C SER A 102 23.41 -1.23 10.07
N VAL A 103 24.19 -0.66 9.13
CA VAL A 103 24.27 -1.08 7.73
C VAL A 103 25.18 -2.30 7.62
N GLY A 104 24.59 -3.49 7.71
CA GLY A 104 25.24 -4.75 7.36
C GLY A 104 25.06 -5.84 8.41
N GLY A 105 24.09 -6.74 8.18
CA GLY A 105 23.92 -7.99 8.94
C GLY A 105 22.65 -8.03 9.81
N PRO A 106 22.48 -7.18 10.84
CA PRO A 106 21.39 -7.32 11.81
C PRO A 106 19.99 -7.12 11.24
N LEU A 107 19.83 -6.32 10.19
CA LEU A 107 18.53 -5.99 9.58
C LEU A 107 18.24 -6.78 8.29
N ASP A 108 19.17 -7.63 7.85
CA ASP A 108 19.02 -8.39 6.60
C ASP A 108 17.79 -9.29 6.63
N TRP A 109 17.50 -9.92 7.78
CA TRP A 109 16.30 -10.72 7.95
C TRP A 109 15.02 -9.89 7.80
N LEU A 110 15.01 -8.65 8.29
CA LEU A 110 13.86 -7.74 8.19
C LEU A 110 13.65 -7.30 6.73
N ILE A 111 14.73 -6.99 6.02
CA ILE A 111 14.69 -6.64 4.59
C ILE A 111 14.10 -7.80 3.79
N ASN A 112 14.59 -9.03 4.02
CA ASN A 112 14.09 -10.22 3.33
C ASN A 112 12.62 -10.51 3.67
N LEU A 113 12.23 -10.33 4.94
CA LEU A 113 10.83 -10.43 5.37
C LEU A 113 9.97 -9.40 4.64
N LEU A 114 10.37 -8.13 4.60
CA LEU A 114 9.61 -7.07 3.93
C LEU A 114 9.49 -7.29 2.43
N ARG A 115 10.56 -7.78 1.77
CA ARG A 115 10.54 -8.12 0.34
C ARG A 115 9.49 -9.16 -0.03
N VAL A 116 9.25 -10.14 0.84
CA VAL A 116 8.21 -11.17 0.64
C VAL A 116 6.86 -10.69 1.15
N LEU A 117 6.83 -10.04 2.31
CA LEU A 117 5.61 -9.60 2.97
C LEU A 117 4.87 -8.54 2.14
N THR A 118 5.57 -7.53 1.63
CA THR A 118 4.95 -6.43 0.88
C THR A 118 4.16 -6.88 -0.35
N PRO A 119 4.70 -7.69 -1.29
CA PRO A 119 3.91 -8.16 -2.42
C PRO A 119 2.76 -9.05 -1.96
N VAL A 120 2.97 -9.98 -1.04
CA VAL A 120 1.88 -10.82 -0.50
C VAL A 120 0.77 -9.96 0.10
N ALA A 121 1.13 -8.89 0.81
CA ALA A 121 0.19 -7.95 1.41
C ALA A 121 -0.63 -7.19 0.36
N THR A 122 0.04 -6.55 -0.60
CA THR A 122 -0.60 -5.64 -1.55
C THR A 122 -1.43 -6.42 -2.57
N PHE A 123 -0.93 -7.55 -3.07
CA PHE A 123 -1.70 -8.45 -3.94
C PHE A 123 -2.86 -9.10 -3.19
N GLY A 124 -2.63 -9.58 -1.97
CA GLY A 124 -3.69 -10.14 -1.14
C GLY A 124 -4.80 -9.14 -0.85
N LEU A 125 -4.44 -7.88 -0.57
CA LEU A 125 -5.39 -6.78 -0.38
C LEU A 125 -6.17 -6.49 -1.68
N LEU A 126 -5.51 -6.47 -2.84
CA LEU A 126 -6.17 -6.23 -4.12
C LEU A 126 -7.19 -7.34 -4.43
N ILE A 127 -6.79 -8.61 -4.34
CA ILE A 127 -7.68 -9.75 -4.59
C ILE A 127 -8.86 -9.75 -3.62
N ALA A 128 -8.59 -9.56 -2.32
CA ALA A 128 -9.62 -9.54 -1.30
C ALA A 128 -10.58 -8.35 -1.44
N SER A 129 -10.09 -7.18 -1.84
CA SER A 129 -10.92 -6.00 -2.07
C SER A 129 -11.79 -6.15 -3.32
N ILE A 130 -11.27 -6.75 -4.41
CA ILE A 130 -12.06 -7.10 -5.60
C ILE A 130 -13.17 -8.10 -5.25
N TRP A 131 -12.86 -9.15 -4.48
CA TRP A 131 -13.87 -10.10 -4.01
C TRP A 131 -14.95 -9.37 -3.19
N HIS A 132 -14.54 -8.55 -2.23
CA HIS A 132 -15.46 -7.79 -1.39
C HIS A 132 -16.36 -6.86 -2.22
N LEU A 133 -15.78 -6.23 -3.25
CA LEU A 133 -16.46 -5.36 -4.18
C LEU A 133 -17.49 -6.12 -5.02
N TRP A 134 -17.11 -7.27 -5.60
CA TRP A 134 -18.01 -8.16 -6.34
C TRP A 134 -19.22 -8.58 -5.49
N LEU A 135 -18.98 -8.97 -4.23
CA LEU A 135 -20.06 -9.32 -3.31
C LEU A 135 -20.96 -8.12 -2.94
N SER A 136 -20.42 -6.90 -2.95
CA SER A 136 -21.23 -5.70 -2.69
C SER A 136 -22.26 -5.42 -3.81
N TRP A 137 -21.90 -5.77 -5.06
CA TRP A 137 -22.79 -5.65 -6.21
C TRP A 137 -23.84 -6.75 -6.26
N THR A 138 -23.43 -8.01 -6.12
CA THR A 138 -24.35 -9.16 -6.15
C THR A 138 -25.40 -9.08 -5.04
N GLN A 139 -25.03 -8.60 -3.85
CA GLN A 139 -25.92 -8.48 -2.68
C GLN A 139 -26.68 -7.15 -2.63
N ARG A 140 -26.69 -6.36 -3.71
CA ARG A 140 -27.37 -5.04 -3.83
C ARG A 140 -27.17 -4.12 -2.62
N ARG A 141 -25.96 -4.06 -2.07
CA ARG A 141 -25.67 -3.25 -0.87
C ARG A 141 -25.86 -1.76 -1.12
N ALA A 142 -26.05 -1.01 -0.03
CA ALA A 142 -26.12 0.44 -0.01
C ALA A 142 -24.96 1.08 -0.79
N TRP A 143 -25.25 2.19 -1.47
CA TRP A 143 -24.32 2.87 -2.37
C TRP A 143 -23.01 3.27 -1.66
N THR A 144 -23.08 3.68 -0.39
CA THR A 144 -21.92 4.05 0.43
C THR A 144 -20.92 2.89 0.58
N MET A 145 -21.40 1.66 0.74
CA MET A 145 -20.56 0.46 0.85
C MET A 145 -19.91 0.10 -0.49
N ARG A 146 -20.55 0.42 -1.61
CA ARG A 146 -19.97 0.23 -2.95
C ARG A 146 -18.86 1.23 -3.18
N ILE A 147 -19.09 2.52 -2.89
CA ILE A 147 -18.04 3.55 -2.99
C ILE A 147 -16.84 3.18 -2.13
N ALA A 148 -17.05 2.81 -0.87
CA ALA A 148 -15.95 2.40 0.01
C ALA A 148 -15.18 1.18 -0.52
N ALA A 149 -15.87 0.22 -1.14
CA ALA A 149 -15.22 -0.94 -1.75
C ALA A 149 -14.45 -0.58 -3.03
N ILE A 150 -14.98 0.33 -3.86
CA ILE A 150 -14.29 0.85 -5.06
C ILE A 150 -13.01 1.59 -4.63
N LEU A 151 -13.12 2.51 -3.66
CA LEU A 151 -11.99 3.27 -3.13
C LEU A 151 -10.90 2.33 -2.58
N LEU A 152 -11.29 1.25 -1.91
CA LEU A 152 -10.33 0.27 -1.40
C LEU A 152 -9.61 -0.49 -2.53
N VAL A 153 -10.32 -0.83 -3.61
CA VAL A 153 -9.69 -1.46 -4.79
C VAL A 153 -8.72 -0.51 -5.47
N LEU A 154 -9.10 0.76 -5.65
CA LEU A 154 -8.22 1.79 -6.22
C LEU A 154 -6.98 2.00 -5.37
N ALA A 155 -7.15 2.10 -4.04
CA ALA A 155 -6.02 2.20 -3.11
C ALA A 155 -5.10 0.98 -3.19
N ALA A 156 -5.66 -0.24 -3.25
CA ALA A 156 -4.88 -1.46 -3.39
C ALA A 156 -4.12 -1.50 -4.73
N ALA A 157 -4.72 -1.03 -5.82
CA ALA A 157 -4.07 -0.97 -7.13
C ALA A 157 -2.86 -0.01 -7.13
N VAL A 158 -2.99 1.17 -6.51
CA VAL A 158 -1.86 2.10 -6.33
C VAL A 158 -0.74 1.47 -5.49
N LEU A 159 -1.09 0.74 -4.42
CA LEU A 159 -0.10 0.09 -3.57
C LEU A 159 0.63 -1.07 -4.29
N VAL A 160 -0.07 -1.84 -5.12
CA VAL A 160 0.54 -2.84 -6.01
C VAL A 160 1.43 -2.17 -7.04
N TRP A 161 0.99 -1.06 -7.64
CA TRP A 161 1.79 -0.27 -8.58
C TRP A 161 3.10 0.19 -7.96
N VAL A 162 3.06 0.75 -6.74
CA VAL A 162 4.25 1.17 -5.99
C VAL A 162 5.15 -0.02 -5.68
N THR A 163 4.56 -1.16 -5.26
CA THR A 163 5.31 -2.38 -4.94
C THR A 163 6.11 -2.88 -6.15
N LEU A 164 5.47 -2.90 -7.32
CA LEU A 164 6.09 -3.35 -8.57
C LEU A 164 7.06 -2.31 -9.11
N GLY A 165 6.62 -1.06 -9.18
CA GLY A 165 7.35 0.05 -9.80
C GLY A 165 8.67 0.39 -9.10
N TYR A 166 8.69 0.29 -7.77
CA TYR A 166 9.91 0.49 -6.98
C TYR A 166 10.64 -0.82 -6.63
N ASN A 167 10.22 -1.94 -7.22
CA ASN A 167 10.83 -3.25 -7.00
C ASN A 167 11.04 -3.59 -5.52
N LEU A 168 10.05 -3.33 -4.67
CA LEU A 168 10.14 -3.61 -3.23
C LEU A 168 10.33 -5.11 -2.92
N TYR A 169 10.18 -5.98 -3.92
CA TYR A 169 10.39 -7.42 -3.88
C TYR A 169 11.76 -7.86 -4.44
N GLY A 170 12.55 -6.94 -5.00
CA GLY A 170 13.77 -7.23 -5.74
C GLY A 170 14.91 -7.72 -4.85
N PHE A 171 15.53 -8.83 -5.24
CA PHE A 171 16.79 -9.34 -4.66
C PHE A 171 18.02 -8.95 -5.47
N SER A 172 17.82 -8.35 -6.64
CA SER A 172 18.87 -7.95 -7.57
C SER A 172 19.25 -6.49 -7.38
N MET A 173 20.55 -6.21 -7.33
CA MET A 173 21.10 -4.89 -7.63
C MET A 173 21.12 -4.75 -9.15
N VAL A 174 20.02 -4.28 -9.74
CA VAL A 174 20.07 -3.86 -11.15
C VAL A 174 20.73 -2.48 -11.14
N TYR A 175 22.01 -2.47 -11.53
CA TYR A 175 22.78 -1.26 -11.86
C TYR A 175 22.21 -0.57 -13.09
#